data_AF-A0A2I1H6J2-F1
#
_entry.id   AF-A0A2I1H6J2-F1
#
_cell.length_a   1.000
_cell.length_b   1.000
_cell.length_c   1.000
_cell.angle_alpha   90.00
_cell.angle_beta   90.00
_cell.angle_gamma   90.00
#
_symmetry.space_group_name_H-M   'P 1'
#
loop_
_entity.id
_entity.type
_entity.pdbx_description
1 polymer ?
#
loop_
_entity_poly.entity_id
_entity_poly.type
_entity_poly.pdbx_seq_one_letter_code
_entity_poly.pdbx_strand_id
1 'polypeptide(L)'
;MSLNKISKDDENFLKEFLKEFYRQIIKIENYTKYENILMEWIKEFLNYNEKDLKKILKLMEDHEEKENWFSSLIGFFYEYGINNNNDDDDDDDDIIIDKNKSFKLYLLSINNYEND
;
A
#
# COMPACT_ATOMS: atom_id res chain seq x y z
N MET A 1 5.87 -20.38 -15.40
CA MET A 1 5.65 -19.28 -14.43
C MET A 1 6.56 -19.53 -13.25
N SER A 2 7.51 -18.63 -12.99
CA SER A 2 8.27 -18.67 -11.73
C SER A 2 7.33 -18.16 -10.64
N LEU A 3 6.95 -19.03 -9.69
CA LEU A 3 6.44 -18.55 -8.41
C LEU A 3 7.59 -17.78 -7.76
N ASN A 4 7.56 -16.45 -7.83
CA ASN A 4 8.39 -15.62 -6.99
C ASN A 4 7.86 -15.79 -5.57
N LYS A 5 8.33 -16.85 -4.90
CA LYS A 5 7.91 -17.18 -3.55
C LYS A 5 8.47 -16.09 -2.64
N ILE A 6 7.57 -15.21 -2.19
CA ILE A 6 7.86 -14.22 -1.16
C ILE A 6 8.43 -14.96 0.05
N SER A 7 9.42 -14.34 0.71
CA SER A 7 10.02 -14.95 1.90
C SER A 7 8.96 -15.06 3.00
N LYS A 8 9.10 -16.06 3.90
CA LYS A 8 8.15 -16.21 5.01
C LYS A 8 8.11 -14.96 5.90
N ASP A 9 9.23 -14.26 6.01
CA ASP A 9 9.33 -13.05 6.82
C ASP A 9 8.63 -11.87 6.16
N ASP A 10 8.77 -11.70 4.85
CA ASP A 10 8.04 -10.68 4.10
C ASP A 10 6.53 -10.96 4.09
N GLU A 11 6.12 -12.23 3.96
CA GLU A 11 4.73 -12.67 4.06
C GLU A 11 4.11 -12.32 5.42
N ASN A 12 4.82 -12.64 6.51
CA ASN A 12 4.38 -12.30 7.86
C ASN A 12 4.30 -10.79 8.07
N PHE A 13 5.27 -10.04 7.54
CA PHE A 13 5.29 -8.59 7.60
C PHE A 13 4.09 -7.99 6.87
N LEU A 14 3.80 -8.42 5.64
CA LEU A 14 2.66 -7.90 4.86
C LEU A 14 1.33 -8.16 5.57
N LYS A 15 1.16 -9.32 6.21
CA LYS A 15 -0.02 -9.63 7.02
C LYS A 15 -0.18 -8.70 8.21
N GLU A 16 0.90 -8.43 8.94
CA GLU A 16 0.85 -7.52 10.10
C GLU A 16 0.61 -6.08 9.65
N PHE A 17 1.26 -5.65 8.56
CA PHE A 17 1.04 -4.34 7.95
C PHE A 17 -0.42 -4.14 7.56
N LEU A 18 -1.02 -5.11 6.86
CA LEU A 18 -2.41 -5.05 6.42
C LEU A 18 -3.37 -4.97 7.61
N LYS A 19 -3.16 -5.82 8.62
CA LYS A 19 -3.97 -5.84 9.85
C LYS A 19 -3.91 -4.51 10.60
N GLU A 20 -2.71 -3.95 10.78
CA GLU A 20 -2.55 -2.68 11.48
C GLU A 20 -3.06 -1.50 10.68
N PHE A 21 -2.91 -1.50 9.35
CA PHE A 21 -3.47 -0.49 8.46
C PHE A 21 -5.00 -0.41 8.57
N TYR A 22 -5.70 -1.55 8.48
CA TYR A 22 -7.15 -1.57 8.67
C TYR A 22 -7.57 -1.18 10.09
N ARG A 23 -6.75 -1.49 11.11
CA ARG A 23 -6.98 -1.01 12.47
C ARG A 23 -6.90 0.52 12.55
N GLN A 24 -6.01 1.16 11.77
CA GLN A 24 -5.98 2.62 11.68
C GLN A 24 -7.21 3.17 11.00
N ILE A 25 -7.64 2.59 9.87
CA ILE A 25 -8.87 3.02 9.18
C ILE A 25 -10.06 3.05 10.14
N ILE A 26 -10.25 2.00 10.93
CA ILE A 26 -11.37 1.90 11.90
C ILE A 26 -11.27 2.96 13.01
N LYS A 27 -10.06 3.44 13.34
CA LYS A 27 -9.82 4.46 14.37
C LYS A 27 -9.96 5.89 13.87
N ILE A 28 -10.04 6.12 12.56
CA ILE A 28 -10.14 7.47 12.02
C ILE A 28 -11.52 8.05 12.35
N GLU A 29 -11.54 9.06 13.21
CA GLU A 29 -12.76 9.79 13.57
C GLU A 29 -13.07 10.92 12.57
N ASN A 30 -12.05 11.47 11.90
CA ASN A 30 -12.18 12.56 10.94
C ASN A 30 -11.78 12.13 9.52
N TYR A 31 -12.78 11.79 8.72
CA TYR A 31 -12.62 11.40 7.32
C TYR A 31 -12.25 12.55 6.37
N THR A 32 -12.16 13.80 6.83
CA THR A 32 -11.82 14.94 5.94
C THR A 32 -10.34 14.97 5.57
N LYS A 33 -9.48 14.26 6.31
CA LYS A 33 -8.02 14.23 6.12
C LYS A 33 -7.44 12.83 6.27
N TYR A 34 -8.25 11.80 6.00
CA TYR A 34 -7.87 10.41 6.23
C TYR A 34 -6.62 10.03 5.43
N GLU A 35 -6.46 10.59 4.23
CA GLU A 35 -5.33 10.35 3.35
C GLU A 35 -4.01 10.77 3.99
N ASN A 36 -3.98 11.96 4.62
CA ASN A 36 -2.79 12.45 5.31
C ASN A 36 -2.49 11.61 6.56
N ILE A 37 -3.52 11.29 7.35
CA ILE A 37 -3.39 10.49 8.57
C ILE A 37 -2.84 9.10 8.25
N LEU A 38 -3.41 8.42 7.26
CA LEU A 38 -2.96 7.09 6.85
C LEU A 38 -1.55 7.15 6.25
N MET A 39 -1.24 8.18 5.47
CA MET A 39 0.07 8.34 4.85
C MET A 39 1.18 8.56 5.88
N GLU A 40 0.95 9.45 6.85
CA GLU A 40 1.86 9.66 7.98
C GLU A 40 2.06 8.36 8.76
N TRP A 41 0.98 7.65 9.07
CA TRP A 41 1.07 6.37 9.77
C TRP A 41 1.86 5.32 8.98
N ILE A 42 1.65 5.20 7.66
CA ILE A 42 2.42 4.27 6.82
C ILE A 42 3.91 4.60 6.91
N LYS A 43 4.29 5.87 6.76
CA LYS A 43 5.69 6.30 6.84
C LYS A 43 6.30 5.95 8.20
N GLU A 44 5.62 6.26 9.28
CA GLU A 44 6.08 5.93 10.64
C GLU A 44 6.20 4.42 10.86
N PHE A 45 5.21 3.65 10.43
CA PHE A 45 5.21 2.19 10.57
C PHE A 45 6.38 1.57 9.80
N LEU A 46 6.63 2.00 8.57
CA LEU A 46 7.71 1.46 7.76
C LEU A 46 9.09 1.87 8.30
N ASN A 47 9.26 3.13 8.72
CA ASN A 47 10.49 3.59 9.37
C ASN A 47 10.79 2.80 10.65
N TYR A 48 9.79 2.55 11.49
CA TYR A 48 9.94 1.76 12.71
C TYR A 48 10.38 0.31 12.43
N ASN A 49 9.93 -0.25 11.32
CA ASN A 49 10.27 -1.61 10.90
C ASN A 49 11.48 -1.68 9.95
N GLU A 50 12.19 -0.57 9.73
CA GLU A 50 13.33 -0.47 8.80
C GLU A 50 12.99 -1.00 7.39
N LYS A 51 11.77 -0.71 6.91
CA LYS A 51 11.27 -1.12 5.60
C LYS A 51 11.18 0.06 4.65
N ASP A 52 11.59 -0.19 3.42
CA ASP A 52 11.41 0.74 2.31
C ASP A 52 10.03 0.60 1.69
N LEU A 53 9.42 1.75 1.42
CA LEU A 53 8.07 1.85 0.91
C LEU A 53 7.91 1.31 -0.51
N LYS A 54 8.85 1.60 -1.43
CA LYS A 54 8.83 1.03 -2.78
C LYS A 54 8.95 -0.48 -2.74
N LYS A 55 9.80 -1.00 -1.86
CA LYS A 55 9.96 -2.43 -1.64
C LYS A 55 8.66 -3.06 -1.14
N ILE A 56 7.96 -2.42 -0.19
CA ILE A 56 6.65 -2.92 0.27
C ILE A 56 5.60 -2.87 -0.83
N LEU A 57 5.50 -1.77 -1.59
CA LEU A 57 4.60 -1.68 -2.74
C LEU A 57 4.87 -2.82 -3.73
N LYS A 58 6.13 -3.06 -4.08
CA LYS A 58 6.50 -4.13 -5.01
C LYS A 58 6.16 -5.52 -4.46
N LEU A 59 6.39 -5.75 -3.17
CA LEU A 59 5.99 -6.99 -2.52
C LEU A 59 4.47 -7.22 -2.60
N MET A 60 3.66 -6.16 -2.44
CA MET A 60 2.21 -6.25 -2.62
C MET A 60 1.81 -6.50 -4.08
N GLU A 61 2.46 -5.86 -5.05
CA GLU A 61 2.20 -6.04 -6.49
C GLU A 61 2.61 -7.42 -7.02
N ASP A 62 3.63 -8.03 -6.43
CA ASP A 62 4.15 -9.36 -6.78
C ASP A 62 3.47 -10.50 -5.99
N HIS A 63 2.64 -10.17 -4.99
CA HIS A 63 1.96 -11.16 -4.14
C HIS A 63 0.93 -11.98 -4.93
N GLU A 64 0.80 -13.28 -4.61
CA GLU A 64 -0.15 -14.18 -5.28
C GLU A 64 -1.61 -13.73 -5.07
N GLU A 65 -1.96 -13.35 -3.83
CA GLU A 65 -3.27 -12.76 -3.46
C GLU A 65 -3.36 -11.23 -3.69
N LYS A 66 -2.55 -10.63 -4.55
CA LYS A 66 -2.52 -9.15 -4.71
C LYS A 66 -3.89 -8.54 -5.00
N GLU A 67 -4.72 -9.22 -5.78
CA GLU A 67 -6.03 -8.72 -6.18
C GLU A 67 -7.00 -8.73 -5.00
N ASN A 68 -6.93 -9.77 -4.15
CA ASN A 68 -7.84 -9.95 -3.02
C ASN A 68 -7.42 -9.14 -1.79
N TRP A 69 -6.13 -9.13 -1.46
CA TRP A 69 -5.64 -8.55 -0.21
C TRP A 69 -5.19 -7.10 -0.36
N PHE A 70 -4.58 -6.78 -1.51
CA PHE A 70 -3.79 -5.56 -1.64
C PHE A 70 -4.31 -4.59 -2.70
N SER A 71 -5.22 -4.97 -3.58
CA SER A 71 -5.70 -4.12 -4.69
C SER A 71 -6.09 -2.72 -4.23
N SER A 72 -6.98 -2.60 -3.24
CA SER A 72 -7.36 -1.29 -2.68
C SER A 72 -6.19 -0.54 -2.04
N LEU A 73 -5.28 -1.22 -1.36
CA LEU A 73 -4.13 -0.59 -0.70
C LEU A 73 -3.08 -0.09 -1.71
N ILE A 74 -2.83 -0.88 -2.75
CA ILE A 74 -2.00 -0.49 -3.89
C ILE A 74 -2.67 0.70 -4.61
N GLY A 75 -4.00 0.66 -4.76
CA GLY A 75 -4.78 1.76 -5.34
C GLY A 75 -4.63 3.06 -4.55
N PHE A 76 -4.63 2.97 -3.23
CA PHE A 76 -4.39 4.09 -2.32
C PHE A 76 -2.99 4.70 -2.53
N PHE A 77 -1.95 3.88 -2.69
CA PHE A 77 -0.59 4.40 -2.97
C PHE A 77 -0.52 5.13 -4.31
N TYR A 78 -1.15 4.60 -5.36
CA TYR A 78 -1.17 5.28 -6.67
C TYR A 78 -2.08 6.51 -6.73
N GLU A 79 -3.08 6.62 -5.84
CA GLU A 79 -3.97 7.79 -5.81
C GLU A 79 -3.31 9.01 -5.19
N TYR A 80 -2.69 8.81 -4.03
CA TYR A 80 -2.16 9.90 -3.22
C TYR A 80 -0.67 10.11 -3.43
N GLY A 81 0.01 9.12 -4.02
CA GLY A 81 1.45 9.12 -4.16
C GLY A 81 2.11 9.09 -2.79
N ILE A 82 3.40 8.76 -2.78
CA ILE A 82 4.21 8.91 -1.59
C ILE A 82 5.37 9.74 -2.02
N ASN A 83 5.24 11.03 -1.72
CA ASN A 83 6.31 11.97 -1.89
C ASN A 83 7.26 11.80 -0.70
N ASN A 84 8.49 11.37 -0.99
CA ASN A 84 9.58 11.23 -0.02
C ASN A 84 10.27 12.58 0.23
N ASN A 85 9.64 13.70 -0.08
CA ASN A 85 10.14 15.05 0.24
C ASN A 85 10.35 15.26 1.74
N ASN A 86 11.52 14.90 2.21
CA ASN A 86 12.34 15.75 3.05
C ASN A 86 13.63 15.99 2.27
N ASP A 87 13.84 17.24 1.85
CA ASP A 87 15.08 17.83 1.34
C ASP A 87 15.45 17.56 -0.15
N ASP A 88 15.31 18.64 -0.96
CA ASP A 88 16.20 19.20 -1.99
C ASP A 88 17.14 18.33 -2.87
N ASP A 89 17.02 17.00 -2.91
CA ASP A 89 17.79 16.14 -3.80
C ASP A 89 16.88 15.41 -4.80
N ASP A 90 17.30 15.43 -6.07
CA ASP A 90 16.68 14.77 -7.23
C ASP A 90 16.72 13.22 -7.10
N ASP A 91 16.17 12.66 -6.03
CA ASP A 91 16.04 11.21 -5.90
C ASP A 91 14.76 10.74 -6.57
N ASP A 92 14.94 9.83 -7.54
CA ASP A 92 13.96 9.11 -8.37
C ASP A 92 13.03 8.18 -7.52
N ASP A 93 12.87 8.49 -6.22
CA ASP A 93 12.35 7.65 -5.15
C ASP A 93 10.88 7.85 -4.76
N ASP A 94 10.17 8.68 -5.50
CA ASP A 94 8.74 8.89 -5.32
C ASP A 94 7.87 7.79 -5.96
N ILE A 95 6.78 7.43 -5.28
CA ILE A 95 5.68 6.71 -5.94
C ILE A 95 4.91 7.73 -6.80
N ILE A 96 5.03 7.58 -8.11
CA ILE A 96 4.31 8.40 -9.09
C ILE A 96 2.80 8.19 -8.93
N ILE A 97 2.08 9.30 -8.78
CA ILE A 97 0.62 9.33 -8.77
C ILE A 97 0.09 8.87 -10.13
N ASP A 98 -0.70 7.79 -10.15
CA ASP A 98 -1.43 7.30 -11.31
C ASP A 98 -2.88 7.00 -10.92
N LYS A 99 -3.73 8.02 -11.03
CA LYS A 99 -5.16 7.93 -10.71
C LYS A 99 -5.90 6.90 -11.57
N ASN A 100 -5.45 6.65 -12.80
CA ASN A 100 -6.08 5.65 -13.66
C ASN A 100 -5.75 4.23 -13.18
N LYS A 101 -4.50 3.99 -12.78
CA LYS A 101 -4.08 2.72 -12.17
C LYS A 101 -4.80 2.50 -10.84
N SER A 102 -4.87 3.54 -10.00
CA SER A 102 -5.62 3.53 -8.74
C SER A 102 -7.08 3.13 -8.95
N PHE A 103 -7.79 3.82 -9.86
CA PHE A 103 -9.20 3.52 -10.13
C PHE A 103 -9.43 2.07 -10.57
N LYS A 104 -8.57 1.52 -11.45
CA LYS A 104 -8.66 0.11 -11.85
C LYS A 104 -8.49 -0.84 -10.67
N LEU A 105 -7.56 -0.55 -9.77
CA LEU A 105 -7.30 -1.36 -8.60
C LEU A 105 -8.47 -1.35 -7.60
N TYR A 106 -9.11 -0.20 -7.40
CA TYR A 106 -10.35 -0.13 -6.61
C TYR A 106 -11.51 -0.90 -7.25
N LEU A 107 -11.64 -0.88 -8.58
CA LEU A 107 -12.66 -1.67 -9.25
C LEU A 107 -12.42 -3.18 -9.10
N LEU A 108 -11.16 -3.62 -9.17
CA LEU A 108 -10.80 -5.03 -8.96
C LEU A 108 -11.24 -5.52 -7.58
N SER A 109 -11.03 -4.71 -6.53
CA SER A 109 -11.41 -5.09 -5.17
C SER A 109 -12.91 -5.24 -4.99
N ILE A 110 -13.74 -4.56 -5.79
CA ILE A 110 -15.20 -4.68 -5.74
C ILE A 110 -15.67 -5.88 -6.58
N ASN A 111 -15.17 -6.00 -7.81
CA ASN A 111 -15.63 -6.99 -8.78
C ASN A 111 -15.28 -8.44 -8.38
N ASN A 112 -14.22 -8.64 -7.59
CA ASN A 112 -13.87 -9.96 -7.09
C ASN A 112 -14.94 -10.53 -6.16
N TYR A 113 -15.79 -9.71 -5.53
CA TYR A 113 -16.88 -10.17 -4.68
C TYR A 113 -18.20 -10.43 -5.43
N GLU A 114 -18.35 -9.95 -6.67
CA GLU A 114 -19.57 -10.18 -7.46
C GLU A 114 -19.56 -11.54 -8.19
N ASN A 115 -18.40 -12.20 -8.26
CA ASN A 115 -18.21 -13.46 -9.01
C ASN A 115 -18.10 -14.70 -8.10
N ASP A 116 -18.29 -14.55 -6.78
CA ASP A 116 -18.38 -15.63 -5.78
C ASP A 116 -19.84 -15.89 -5.35
#